data_AF-A0A4V3HXN7-F1
#
_entry.id   AF-A0A4V3HXN7-F1
#
_cell.length_a   1.000
_cell.length_b   1.000
_cell.length_c   1.000
_cell.angle_alpha   90.00
_cell.angle_beta   90.00
_cell.angle_gamma   90.00
#
_symmetry.space_group_name_H-M   'P 1'
#
loop_
_entity.id
_entity.type
_entity.pdbx_description
1 polymer ?
#
loop_
_entity_poly.entity_id
_entity_poly.type
_entity_poly.pdbx_seq_one_letter_code
_entity_poly.pdbx_strand_id
1 'polypeptide(L)'
;MLDLPEPGPGQQWVELHPNGPRGEDWTGENGHRLIEWQPGEPRIRLWDIGHLSGEEYRDVKQDYLRGDLTYDKFLEIYRDPENYRVQDPYRNRSHIDEGP
;
A
#
# COMPACT_ATOMS: atom_id res chain seq x y z
N MET A 1 -8.93 -16.10 -8.65
CA MET A 1 -9.78 -15.26 -7.79
C MET A 1 -9.43 -15.62 -6.36
N LEU A 2 -9.04 -14.66 -5.53
CA LEU A 2 -8.75 -14.93 -4.12
C LEU A 2 -10.06 -15.35 -3.44
N ASP A 3 -10.06 -16.49 -2.77
CA ASP A 3 -11.22 -16.99 -2.02
C ASP A 3 -11.26 -16.30 -0.66
N LEU A 4 -11.68 -15.02 -0.66
CA LEU A 4 -11.79 -14.18 0.52
C LEU A 4 -13.25 -13.71 0.66
N PRO A 5 -13.80 -13.65 1.88
CA PRO A 5 -15.11 -13.05 2.11
C PRO A 5 -15.19 -11.61 1.58
N GLU A 6 -16.33 -11.21 1.04
CA GLU A 6 -16.53 -9.82 0.59
C GLU A 6 -16.39 -8.87 1.79
N PRO A 7 -15.51 -7.85 1.72
CA PRO A 7 -15.33 -6.91 2.82
C PRO A 7 -16.54 -5.98 2.93
N GLY A 8 -16.93 -5.65 4.18
CA GLY A 8 -17.97 -4.68 4.46
C GLY A 8 -17.52 -3.21 4.27
N PRO A 9 -18.42 -2.24 4.55
CA PRO A 9 -18.09 -0.82 4.46
C PRO A 9 -16.90 -0.43 5.35
N GLY A 10 -15.91 0.24 4.76
CA GLY A 10 -14.66 0.61 5.43
C GLY A 10 -13.76 -0.57 5.79
N GLN A 11 -14.02 -1.74 5.19
CA GLN A 11 -13.17 -2.90 5.33
C GLN A 11 -12.40 -3.17 4.04
N GLN A 12 -11.17 -3.65 4.17
CA GLN A 12 -10.36 -4.03 3.02
C GLN A 12 -9.39 -5.15 3.39
N TRP A 13 -9.36 -6.21 2.57
CA TRP A 13 -8.32 -7.22 2.67
C TRP A 13 -7.00 -6.68 2.13
N VAL A 14 -5.94 -6.83 2.93
CA VAL A 14 -4.58 -6.51 2.52
C VAL A 14 -3.70 -7.74 2.65
N GLU A 15 -2.81 -7.93 1.69
CA GLU A 15 -1.86 -9.03 1.71
C GLU A 15 -0.82 -8.79 2.82
N LEU A 16 -0.54 -9.83 3.60
CA LEU A 16 0.50 -9.77 4.62
C LEU A 16 1.86 -10.10 4.02
N HIS A 17 2.91 -9.59 4.65
CA HIS A 17 4.25 -10.08 4.35
C HIS A 17 4.38 -11.57 4.75
N PRO A 18 5.04 -12.42 3.95
CA PRO A 18 5.18 -13.85 4.25
C PRO A 18 5.83 -14.14 5.61
N ASN A 19 6.81 -13.32 5.98
CA ASN A 19 7.54 -13.39 7.26
C ASN A 19 7.10 -12.28 8.25
N GLY A 20 5.97 -11.62 7.98
CA GLY A 20 5.46 -10.54 8.80
C GLY A 20 4.80 -11.03 10.09
N PRO A 21 4.58 -10.13 11.06
CA PRO A 21 3.84 -10.46 12.27
C PRO A 21 2.42 -10.90 11.94
N ARG A 22 1.86 -11.77 12.79
CA ARG A 22 0.45 -12.14 12.81
C ARG A 22 -0.10 -11.81 14.19
N GLY A 23 -1.05 -10.88 14.27
CA GLY A 23 -1.73 -10.58 15.53
C GLY A 23 -2.75 -11.65 15.86
N GLU A 24 -2.86 -12.05 17.13
CA GLU A 24 -3.88 -12.99 17.60
C GLU A 24 -5.30 -12.45 17.38
N ASP A 25 -5.47 -11.12 17.49
CA ASP A 25 -6.75 -10.42 17.33
C ASP A 25 -7.06 -10.04 15.87
N TRP A 26 -6.23 -10.44 14.90
CA TRP A 26 -6.47 -10.10 13.50
C TRP A 26 -7.42 -11.10 12.85
N THR A 27 -8.40 -10.57 12.12
CA THR A 27 -9.15 -11.35 11.13
C THR A 27 -8.24 -11.63 9.95
N GLY A 28 -7.71 -12.85 9.86
CA GLY A 28 -6.80 -13.28 8.80
C GLY A 28 -7.35 -14.46 8.00
N GLU A 29 -7.14 -14.44 6.68
CA GLU A 29 -7.60 -15.50 5.76
C GLU A 29 -6.62 -15.57 4.58
N ASN A 30 -6.23 -16.77 4.14
CA ASN A 30 -5.38 -16.98 2.96
C ASN A 30 -4.18 -16.03 2.82
N GLY A 31 -3.45 -15.75 3.91
CA GLY A 31 -2.29 -14.85 3.89
C GLY A 31 -2.61 -13.35 3.89
N HIS A 32 -3.88 -12.97 4.04
CA HIS A 32 -4.36 -11.60 4.12
C HIS A 32 -4.84 -11.29 5.53
N ARG A 33 -4.96 -10.02 5.88
CA ARG A 33 -5.76 -9.55 7.02
C ARG A 33 -6.82 -8.55 6.57
N LEU A 34 -7.94 -8.55 7.28
CA LEU A 34 -8.97 -7.54 7.11
C LEU A 34 -8.56 -6.28 7.88
N ILE A 35 -8.47 -5.15 7.18
CA ILE A 35 -8.37 -3.82 7.76
C ILE A 35 -9.76 -3.27 7.92
N GLU A 36 -10.04 -2.62 9.05
CA GLU A 36 -11.29 -1.89 9.30
C GLU A 36 -10.93 -0.45 9.66
N TRP A 37 -11.37 0.52 8.86
CA TRP A 37 -11.03 1.93 9.05
C TRP A 37 -12.09 2.85 8.43
N GLN A 38 -12.42 3.93 9.12
CA GLN A 38 -13.32 4.97 8.65
C GLN A 38 -12.63 6.36 8.60
N PRO A 39 -13.07 7.27 7.71
CA PRO A 39 -12.59 8.65 7.70
C PRO A 39 -12.70 9.33 9.07
N GLY A 40 -11.59 9.87 9.55
CA GLY A 40 -11.48 10.50 10.88
C GLY A 40 -10.85 9.61 11.95
N GLU A 41 -10.69 8.32 11.69
CA GLU A 41 -9.99 7.40 12.60
C GLU A 41 -8.47 7.45 12.41
N PRO A 42 -7.69 7.24 13.48
CA PRO A 42 -6.24 7.16 13.35
C PRO A 42 -5.84 5.93 12.54
N ARG A 43 -5.05 6.16 11.50
CA ARG A 43 -4.51 5.10 10.63
C ARG A 43 -3.23 4.45 11.14
N ILE A 44 -2.59 5.06 12.14
CA ILE A 44 -1.23 4.70 12.55
C ILE A 44 -1.12 3.21 12.92
N ARG A 45 -0.15 2.51 12.31
CA ARG A 45 0.09 1.06 12.44
C ARG A 45 -1.01 0.14 11.88
N LEU A 46 -2.12 0.68 11.40
CA LEU A 46 -3.22 -0.10 10.83
C LEU A 46 -2.99 -0.40 9.34
N TRP A 47 -2.65 0.62 8.54
CA TRP A 47 -2.30 0.45 7.13
C TRP A 47 -1.39 1.58 6.64
N ASP A 48 -0.58 1.29 5.63
CA ASP A 48 0.26 2.25 4.93
C ASP A 48 -0.25 2.48 3.50
N ILE A 49 0.13 3.61 2.89
CA ILE A 49 -0.14 3.87 1.47
C ILE A 49 1.07 3.31 0.74
N GLY A 50 0.93 2.13 0.13
CA GLY A 50 1.99 1.56 -0.68
C GLY A 50 1.86 1.96 -2.13
N HIS A 51 2.99 2.02 -2.83
CA HIS A 51 3.04 2.27 -4.27
C HIS A 51 2.67 1.01 -5.05
N LEU A 52 2.15 1.20 -6.26
CA LEU A 52 2.12 0.14 -7.26
C LEU A 52 3.52 -0.03 -7.89
N SER A 53 3.83 -1.25 -8.33
CA SER A 53 5.11 -1.54 -8.98
C SER A 53 5.31 -0.65 -10.21
N GLY A 54 6.48 -0.03 -10.33
CA GLY A 54 6.80 0.95 -11.39
C GLY A 54 6.37 2.39 -11.09
N GLU A 55 5.51 2.59 -10.10
CA GLU A 55 5.03 3.91 -9.64
C GLU A 55 5.66 4.31 -8.30
N GLU A 56 6.82 3.73 -8.01
CA GLU A 56 7.55 3.98 -6.76
C GLU A 56 8.01 5.43 -6.69
N TYR A 57 7.76 6.07 -5.55
CA TYR A 57 8.23 7.44 -5.31
C TYR A 57 9.73 7.61 -5.58
N ARG A 58 10.53 6.58 -5.31
CA ARG A 58 11.97 6.60 -5.53
C ARG A 58 12.32 6.85 -7.00
N ASP A 59 11.68 6.15 -7.93
CA ASP A 59 12.01 6.21 -9.34
C ASP A 59 11.48 7.49 -9.97
N VAL A 60 10.22 7.82 -9.71
CA VAL A 60 9.59 9.07 -10.17
C VAL A 60 10.35 10.30 -9.66
N LYS A 61 10.83 10.27 -8.41
CA LYS A 61 11.68 11.32 -7.86
C LYS A 61 13.05 11.36 -8.52
N GLN A 62 13.66 10.22 -8.84
CA GLN A 62 14.96 10.19 -9.53
C GLN A 62 14.86 10.81 -10.92
N ASP A 63 13.83 10.49 -11.69
CA ASP A 63 13.60 11.05 -13.02
C ASP A 63 13.39 12.56 -12.96
N TYR A 64 12.65 13.05 -11.95
CA TYR A 64 12.54 14.48 -11.68
C TYR A 64 13.90 15.12 -11.38
N LEU A 65 14.72 14.51 -10.52
CA LEU A 65 16.02 15.06 -10.13
C LEU A 65 17.05 15.03 -11.28
N ARG A 66 16.94 14.08 -12.21
CA ARG A 66 17.74 14.01 -13.44
C ARG A 66 17.29 15.04 -14.49
N GLY A 67 16.08 15.56 -14.36
CA GLY A 67 15.46 16.45 -15.34
C GLY A 67 14.73 15.70 -16.47
N ASP A 68 14.61 14.38 -16.37
CA ASP A 68 13.86 13.53 -17.29
C ASP A 68 12.34 13.74 -17.13
N LEU A 69 11.92 14.21 -15.94
CA LEU A 69 10.54 14.56 -15.62
C LEU A 69 10.43 16.03 -15.21
N THR A 70 9.39 16.73 -15.71
CA THR A 70 9.08 18.09 -15.24
C THR A 70 8.46 18.08 -13.86
N TYR A 71 8.54 19.20 -13.13
CA TYR A 71 7.90 19.31 -11.82
C TYR A 71 6.38 19.10 -11.86
N ASP A 72 5.71 19.61 -12.90
CA ASP A 72 4.26 19.43 -13.05
C ASP A 72 3.90 17.96 -13.28
N LYS A 73 4.68 17.25 -14.11
CA LYS A 73 4.48 15.80 -14.31
C LYS A 73 4.82 14.98 -13.08
N PHE A 74 5.84 15.36 -12.32
CA PHE A 74 6.12 14.76 -11.01
C PHE A 74 4.92 14.89 -10.07
N LEU A 75 4.30 16.08 -9.99
CA LEU A 75 3.14 16.30 -9.14
C LEU A 75 1.89 15.56 -9.61
N GLU A 76 1.70 15.42 -10.94
CA GLU A 76 0.61 14.64 -11.52
C GLU A 76 0.70 13.17 -11.08
N ILE A 77 1.86 12.54 -11.29
CA ILE A 77 2.11 11.14 -10.89
C ILE A 77 2.01 10.97 -9.37
N TYR A 78 2.63 11.89 -8.61
CA TYR A 78 2.65 11.80 -7.15
C TYR A 78 1.25 11.94 -6.52
N ARG A 79 0.35 12.72 -7.13
CA ARG A 79 -0.99 12.98 -6.58
C ARG A 79 -2.05 12.02 -7.10
N ASP A 80 -1.73 11.23 -8.11
CA ASP A 80 -2.67 10.28 -8.68
C ASP A 80 -2.96 9.16 -7.67
N PRO A 81 -4.20 9.06 -7.15
CA PRO A 81 -4.56 8.00 -6.21
C PRO A 81 -4.47 6.59 -6.83
N GLU A 82 -4.53 6.47 -8.16
CA GLU A 82 -4.44 5.18 -8.86
C GLU A 82 -3.04 4.56 -8.75
N ASN A 83 -2.02 5.37 -8.43
CA ASN A 83 -0.64 4.90 -8.21
C ASN A 83 -0.40 4.29 -6.83
N TYR A 84 -1.44 4.23 -5.99
CA TYR A 84 -1.34 3.80 -4.62
C TYR A 84 -2.35 2.72 -4.26
N ARG A 85 -2.02 1.93 -3.24
CA ARG A 85 -2.93 0.96 -2.63
C ARG A 85 -2.78 0.93 -1.12
N VAL A 86 -3.85 0.54 -0.43
CA VAL A 86 -3.79 0.18 0.99
C VAL A 86 -2.90 -1.05 1.12
N GLN A 87 -1.87 -0.96 1.97
CA GLN A 87 -0.99 -2.10 2.28
C GLN A 87 -0.85 -2.32 3.79
N ASP A 88 -0.56 -3.56 4.16
CA ASP A 88 -0.04 -3.88 5.47
C ASP A 88 1.28 -3.10 5.71
N PRO A 89 1.47 -2.43 6.87
CA PRO A 89 2.67 -1.64 7.13
C PRO A 89 3.97 -2.43 7.11
N TYR A 90 3.96 -3.69 7.54
CA TYR A 90 5.18 -4.49 7.54
C TYR A 90 5.58 -4.86 6.10
N ARG A 91 4.61 -5.27 5.28
CA ARG A 91 4.82 -5.56 3.86
C ARG A 91 5.29 -4.33 3.08
N ASN A 92 4.62 -3.20 3.28
CA ASN A 92 4.98 -1.96 2.62
C ASN A 92 6.41 -1.53 2.95
N ARG A 93 6.77 -1.54 4.24
CA ARG A 93 8.09 -1.07 4.70
C ARG A 93 9.23 -2.04 4.45
N SER A 94 8.93 -3.29 4.09
CA SER A 94 9.93 -4.25 3.68
C SER A 94 10.31 -4.11 2.21
N HIS A 95 9.58 -3.28 1.44
CA HIS A 95 9.81 -3.08 0.01
C HIS A 95 9.71 -4.38 -0.80
N ILE A 96 8.96 -5.39 -0.31
CA ILE A 96 8.91 -6.72 -0.96
C ILE A 96 8.17 -6.67 -2.31
N ASP A 97 7.29 -5.70 -2.48
CA ASP A 97 6.53 -5.48 -3.72
C ASP A 97 7.21 -4.46 -4.64
N GLU A 98 8.35 -3.90 -4.23
CA GLU A 98 9.13 -2.91 -4.98
C GLU A 98 10.19 -3.60 -5.86
N GLY A 99 10.52 -2.96 -6.99
CA GLY A 99 11.55 -3.41 -7.92
C GLY A 99 12.99 -3.26 -7.38
N PRO A 100 13.98 -3.92 -8.00
CA PRO A 100 15.40 -3.80 -7.63
C PRO A 100 16.02 -2.42 -7.90
#